data_AF-A0A178B2J5-F1
#
_entry.id   AF-A0A178B2J5-F1
#
_cell.length_a   1.000
_cell.length_b   1.000
_cell.length_c   1.000
_cell.angle_alpha   90.00
_cell.angle_beta   90.00
_cell.angle_gamma   90.00
#
_symmetry.space_group_name_H-M   'P 1'
#
loop_
_entity.id
_entity.type
_entity.pdbx_description
1 polymer ?
#
loop_
_entity_poly.entity_id
_entity_poly.type
_entity_poly.pdbx_seq_one_letter_code
_entity_poly.pdbx_strand_id
1 'polypeptide(L)'
;MTFYSQITKHTKEPFAIQIIGMKNYFNTSPPNITAAFREMDTLSFHRFLDFFVCCFGVQKCDVPALNDAMIHLDRSKPEAVAYPAAECGLAKRSNAALLSVIYLAAFANVHASTYWPLCYILFDERLKTAILEEIAPAFSDDIMDFAYLTEHCPLLDSAFRETLRLHMTSNTVRYIGAPTTIQDKVLEPGNQLVIPLRHLGHTDEIWGLGHENFDPARFMRKKSLASHTAYHPFGGGAWLCPGKGYAAKQVLVYVAYMFHVYEINLAVVDDKPPAFPRNVHENLAFGVSVPKTGMDPRIQLRLKGTART
;
A
#
# COMPACT_ATOMS: atom_id res chain seq x y z
N MET A 1 12.63 -13.54 6.71
CA MET A 1 11.71 -14.52 7.34
C MET A 1 10.58 -13.79 8.06
N THR A 2 9.33 -14.02 7.67
CA THR A 2 8.15 -13.32 8.22
C THR A 2 7.61 -14.03 9.48
N PHE A 3 6.90 -13.31 10.34
CA PHE A 3 6.14 -13.92 11.47
C PHE A 3 5.29 -15.11 11.00
N TYR A 4 4.60 -14.95 9.87
CA TYR A 4 3.79 -16.00 9.26
C TYR A 4 4.59 -17.24 8.90
N SER A 5 5.79 -17.12 8.30
CA SER A 5 6.62 -18.30 8.01
C SER A 5 7.06 -19.07 9.25
N GLN A 6 7.18 -18.41 10.41
CA GLN A 6 7.53 -19.08 11.68
C GLN A 6 6.35 -19.88 12.24
N ILE A 7 5.13 -19.33 12.14
CA ILE A 7 3.93 -19.98 12.70
C ILE A 7 3.29 -21.00 11.74
N THR A 8 3.43 -20.83 10.42
CA THR A 8 2.83 -21.76 9.45
C THR A 8 3.71 -22.98 9.18
N LYS A 9 4.99 -22.98 9.56
CA LYS A 9 5.95 -24.02 9.14
C LYS A 9 5.90 -24.28 7.62
N HIS A 10 5.61 -23.24 6.83
CA HIS A 10 5.41 -23.29 5.37
C HIS A 10 4.14 -24.02 4.88
N THR A 11 3.18 -24.36 5.76
CA THR A 11 1.88 -24.86 5.32
C THR A 11 1.01 -23.72 4.77
N LYS A 12 0.22 -24.03 3.73
CA LYS A 12 -0.79 -23.14 3.15
C LYS A 12 -2.22 -23.48 3.58
N GLU A 13 -2.35 -24.47 4.46
CA GLU A 13 -3.62 -24.92 5.02
C GLU A 13 -4.19 -23.84 5.94
N PRO A 14 -5.50 -23.53 5.87
CA PRO A 14 -6.12 -22.59 6.79
C PRO A 14 -6.01 -23.13 8.22
N PHE A 15 -5.56 -22.27 9.13
CA PHE A 15 -5.46 -22.58 10.56
C PHE A 15 -6.16 -21.49 11.38
N ALA A 16 -6.44 -21.77 12.65
CA ALA A 16 -7.05 -20.80 13.54
C ALA A 16 -6.19 -20.57 14.79
N ILE A 17 -6.10 -19.32 15.23
CA ILE A 17 -5.53 -18.95 16.53
C ILE A 17 -6.62 -18.31 17.38
N GLN A 18 -6.80 -18.82 18.59
CA GLN A 18 -7.70 -18.21 19.58
C GLN A 18 -6.99 -17.05 20.27
N ILE A 19 -7.53 -15.83 20.15
CA ILE A 19 -7.00 -14.63 20.81
C ILE A 19 -8.18 -13.92 21.48
N ILE A 20 -8.10 -13.74 22.81
CA ILE A 20 -9.09 -12.99 23.63
C ILE A 20 -10.54 -13.41 23.30
N GLY A 21 -10.83 -14.71 23.35
CA GLY A 21 -12.20 -15.22 23.14
C GLY A 21 -12.67 -15.27 21.68
N MET A 22 -11.89 -14.80 20.70
CA MET A 22 -12.20 -14.91 19.27
C MET A 22 -11.27 -15.88 18.53
N LYS A 23 -11.83 -16.70 17.63
CA LYS A 23 -11.04 -17.47 16.67
C LYS A 23 -10.62 -16.55 15.52
N ASN A 24 -9.33 -16.55 15.20
CA ASN A 24 -8.76 -15.87 14.05
C ASN A 24 -8.31 -16.93 13.06
N TYR A 25 -9.09 -17.14 12.00
CA TYR A 25 -8.76 -18.03 10.90
C TYR A 25 -7.77 -17.32 9.97
N PHE A 26 -6.70 -17.99 9.55
CA PHE A 26 -5.69 -17.43 8.66
C PHE A 26 -5.75 -18.13 7.31
N ASN A 27 -5.80 -17.34 6.23
CA ASN A 27 -5.73 -17.86 4.86
C ASN A 27 -4.48 -17.33 4.15
N THR A 28 -3.52 -18.22 3.94
CA THR A 28 -2.20 -17.90 3.37
C THR A 28 -2.04 -18.36 1.90
N SER A 29 -3.10 -18.90 1.29
CA SER A 29 -3.05 -19.49 -0.05
C SER A 29 -3.59 -18.52 -1.14
N PRO A 30 -2.77 -18.14 -2.15
CA PRO A 30 -3.16 -17.14 -3.15
C PRO A 30 -4.47 -17.41 -3.91
N PRO A 31 -4.79 -18.65 -4.37
CA PRO A 31 -6.08 -18.95 -5.00
C PRO A 31 -7.28 -18.64 -4.10
N ASN A 32 -7.15 -18.88 -2.80
CA ASN A 32 -8.24 -18.72 -1.84
C ASN A 32 -8.42 -17.27 -1.38
N ILE A 33 -7.40 -16.44 -1.56
CA ILE A 33 -7.46 -15.02 -1.20
C ILE A 33 -8.35 -14.27 -2.17
N THR A 34 -8.31 -14.63 -3.45
CA THR A 34 -9.24 -14.07 -4.44
C THR A 34 -10.68 -14.45 -4.11
N ALA A 35 -10.94 -15.68 -3.68
CA ALA A 35 -12.26 -16.11 -3.22
C ALA A 35 -12.71 -15.29 -2.00
N ALA A 36 -11.84 -15.13 -0.99
CA ALA A 36 -12.14 -14.33 0.20
C ALA A 36 -12.37 -12.84 -0.09
N PHE A 37 -11.80 -12.29 -1.17
CA PHE A 37 -12.08 -10.92 -1.62
C PHE A 37 -13.39 -10.79 -2.42
N ARG A 38 -13.89 -11.89 -3.01
CA ARG A 38 -15.14 -11.92 -3.80
C ARG A 38 -16.36 -12.24 -2.94
N GLU A 39 -16.17 -13.04 -1.91
CA GLU A 39 -17.22 -13.41 -0.96
C GLU A 39 -17.53 -12.20 -0.06
N MET A 40 -18.70 -11.59 -0.28
CA MET A 40 -19.12 -10.36 0.39
C MET A 40 -20.32 -10.56 1.29
N ASP A 41 -21.09 -11.64 1.08
CA ASP A 41 -22.32 -11.92 1.80
C ASP A 41 -22.02 -12.43 3.21
N THR A 42 -21.02 -13.31 3.31
CA THR A 42 -20.66 -13.96 4.57
C THR A 42 -19.39 -13.40 5.20
N LEU A 43 -18.50 -12.75 4.42
CA LEU A 43 -17.24 -12.15 4.89
C LEU A 43 -17.28 -10.62 4.82
N SER A 44 -17.71 -9.99 5.91
CA SER A 44 -17.89 -8.53 5.97
C SER A 44 -16.58 -7.81 6.34
N PHE A 45 -16.22 -6.77 5.56
CA PHE A 45 -15.29 -5.73 5.98
C PHE A 45 -15.98 -4.51 6.63
N HIS A 46 -17.29 -4.33 6.40
CA HIS A 46 -18.07 -3.20 6.92
C HIS A 46 -17.91 -3.03 8.42
N ARG A 47 -18.02 -4.11 9.20
CA ARG A 47 -17.84 -4.03 10.66
C ARG A 47 -16.50 -3.43 11.09
N PHE A 48 -15.42 -3.68 10.35
CA PHE A 48 -14.13 -3.07 10.62
C PHE A 48 -14.16 -1.57 10.30
N LEU A 49 -14.71 -1.20 9.13
CA LEU A 49 -14.84 0.20 8.73
C LEU A 49 -15.74 0.99 9.69
N ASP A 50 -16.89 0.45 10.07
CA ASP A 50 -17.84 1.04 11.02
C ASP A 50 -17.17 1.33 12.35
N PHE A 51 -16.43 0.35 12.89
CA PHE A 51 -15.63 0.52 14.10
C PHE A 51 -14.57 1.62 13.91
N PHE A 52 -13.83 1.57 12.80
CA PHE A 52 -12.77 2.49 12.50
C PHE A 52 -13.28 3.94 12.42
N VAL A 53 -14.30 4.22 11.62
CA VAL A 53 -14.84 5.59 11.49
C VAL A 53 -15.44 6.11 12.81
N CYS A 54 -16.02 5.23 13.63
CA CYS A 54 -16.47 5.60 14.96
C CYS A 54 -15.32 6.01 15.89
N CYS A 55 -14.15 5.37 15.79
CA CYS A 55 -12.96 5.78 16.56
C CYS A 55 -12.49 7.20 16.22
N PHE A 56 -12.80 7.70 15.03
CA PHE A 56 -12.53 9.09 14.62
C PHE A 56 -13.69 10.05 14.91
N GLY A 57 -14.75 9.59 15.57
CA GLY A 57 -15.84 10.43 16.06
C GLY A 57 -17.05 10.52 15.13
N VAL A 58 -17.14 9.68 14.09
CA VAL A 58 -18.40 9.50 13.33
C VAL A 58 -19.45 8.87 14.24
N GLN A 59 -20.66 9.42 14.27
CA GLN A 59 -21.73 8.88 15.10
C GLN A 59 -22.26 7.56 14.52
N LYS A 60 -22.54 6.56 15.38
CA LYS A 60 -23.02 5.24 14.93
C LYS A 60 -24.30 5.30 14.07
N CYS A 61 -25.19 6.25 14.34
CA CYS A 61 -26.43 6.44 13.57
C CYS A 61 -26.16 6.92 12.13
N ASP A 62 -25.01 7.53 11.88
CA ASP A 62 -24.63 8.12 10.60
C ASP A 62 -23.84 7.13 9.71
N VAL A 63 -23.38 6.01 10.29
CA VAL A 63 -22.59 4.98 9.60
C VAL A 63 -23.34 4.33 8.42
N PRO A 64 -24.64 3.99 8.49
CA PRO A 64 -25.36 3.44 7.34
C PRO A 64 -25.40 4.40 6.14
N ALA A 65 -25.71 5.68 6.38
CA ALA A 65 -25.72 6.71 5.34
C ALA A 65 -24.33 6.93 4.73
N LEU A 66 -23.27 6.85 5.55
CA LEU A 66 -21.89 6.90 5.09
C LEU A 66 -21.52 5.69 4.20
N ASN A 67 -21.88 4.47 4.62
CA ASN A 67 -21.60 3.27 3.85
C ASN A 67 -22.28 3.32 2.48
N ASP A 68 -23.54 3.79 2.43
CA ASP A 68 -24.28 4.00 1.19
C ASP A 68 -23.56 5.01 0.26
N ALA A 69 -23.16 6.15 0.81
CA ALA A 69 -22.39 7.18 0.08
C ALA A 69 -21.04 6.66 -0.45
N MET A 70 -20.34 5.82 0.31
CA MET A 70 -19.04 5.25 -0.08
C MET A 70 -19.18 4.14 -1.15
N ILE A 71 -20.26 3.35 -1.09
CA ILE A 71 -20.58 2.34 -2.12
C ILE A 71 -21.01 3.02 -3.43
N HIS A 72 -21.75 4.12 -3.34
CA HIS A 72 -22.26 4.89 -4.48
C HIS A 72 -21.31 5.97 -5.01
N LEU A 73 -20.02 5.94 -4.63
CA LEU A 73 -18.96 6.62 -5.38
C LEU A 73 -18.85 5.96 -6.77
N ASP A 74 -19.74 6.37 -7.67
CA ASP A 74 -19.83 5.91 -9.03
C ASP A 74 -18.51 6.19 -9.76
N ARG A 75 -17.71 5.14 -9.92
CA ARG A 75 -16.41 5.19 -10.60
C ARG A 75 -16.51 5.58 -12.07
N SER A 76 -17.73 5.63 -12.64
CA SER A 76 -17.98 6.05 -14.01
C SER A 76 -18.31 7.55 -14.16
N LYS A 77 -18.48 8.29 -13.05
CA LYS A 77 -18.79 9.73 -13.04
C LYS A 77 -17.84 10.54 -12.15
N PRO A 78 -16.62 10.83 -12.62
CA PRO A 78 -15.61 11.56 -11.85
C PRO A 78 -16.00 13.02 -11.54
N GLU A 79 -16.97 13.59 -12.27
CA GLU A 79 -17.50 14.94 -12.03
C GLU A 79 -18.40 15.02 -10.77
N ALA A 80 -18.90 13.88 -10.28
CA ALA A 80 -19.84 13.81 -9.15
C ALA A 80 -19.15 13.90 -7.77
N VAL A 81 -17.89 14.32 -7.71
CA VAL A 81 -17.16 14.60 -6.46
C VAL A 81 -17.62 15.95 -5.86
N ALA A 82 -18.91 16.24 -5.93
CA ALA A 82 -19.55 17.19 -5.06
C ALA A 82 -19.86 16.44 -3.75
N TYR A 83 -19.18 16.84 -2.67
CA TYR A 83 -19.36 16.35 -1.30
C TYR A 83 -20.70 15.62 -1.02
N PRO A 84 -20.70 14.26 -0.95
CA PRO A 84 -21.90 13.49 -0.59
C PRO A 84 -22.40 13.84 0.82
N ALA A 85 -21.53 14.36 1.66
CA ALA A 85 -21.74 14.63 3.08
C ALA A 85 -22.94 15.54 3.42
N ALA A 86 -23.28 16.51 2.55
CA ALA A 86 -24.43 17.38 2.77
C ALA A 86 -25.75 16.75 2.27
N GLU A 87 -25.67 15.98 1.19
CA GLU A 87 -26.82 15.31 0.56
C GLU A 87 -27.22 14.02 1.29
N CYS A 88 -26.29 13.36 1.97
CA CYS A 88 -26.53 12.16 2.78
C CYS A 88 -27.10 12.47 4.19
N GLY A 89 -27.38 13.74 4.51
CA GLY A 89 -27.98 14.12 5.80
C GLY A 89 -27.09 13.94 7.02
N LEU A 90 -25.77 13.81 6.84
CA LEU A 90 -24.82 13.57 7.94
C LEU A 90 -24.70 14.79 8.86
N ALA A 91 -24.61 14.56 10.17
CA ALA A 91 -24.35 15.62 11.13
C ALA A 91 -23.01 16.32 10.82
N LYS A 92 -22.93 17.65 11.01
CA LYS A 92 -21.70 18.44 10.75
C LYS A 92 -20.46 17.85 11.44
N ARG A 93 -20.62 17.31 12.64
CA ARG A 93 -19.54 16.64 13.40
C ARG A 93 -19.08 15.34 12.73
N SER A 94 -20.01 14.50 12.29
CA SER A 94 -19.71 13.28 11.54
C SER A 94 -19.05 13.58 10.20
N ASN A 95 -19.44 14.67 9.54
CA ASN A 95 -18.78 15.16 8.32
C ASN A 95 -17.32 15.57 8.56
N ALA A 96 -17.04 16.33 9.63
CA ALA A 96 -15.67 16.69 9.98
C ALA A 96 -14.81 15.47 10.37
N ALA A 97 -15.40 14.51 11.09
CA ALA A 97 -14.76 13.24 11.44
C ALA A 97 -14.44 12.42 10.18
N LEU A 98 -15.38 12.32 9.24
CA LEU A 98 -15.17 11.63 7.97
C LEU A 98 -14.02 12.25 7.16
N LEU A 99 -13.96 13.58 7.07
CA LEU A 99 -12.86 14.27 6.39
C LEU A 99 -11.50 13.96 7.03
N SER A 100 -11.47 13.83 8.35
CA SER A 100 -10.26 13.44 9.09
C SER A 100 -9.82 12.01 8.74
N VAL A 101 -10.77 11.08 8.59
CA VAL A 101 -10.51 9.70 8.15
C VAL A 101 -9.98 9.67 6.71
N ILE A 102 -10.58 10.44 5.80
CA ILE A 102 -10.15 10.52 4.40
C ILE A 102 -8.73 11.11 4.34
N TYR A 103 -8.47 12.18 5.08
CA TYR A 103 -7.14 12.78 5.18
C TYR A 103 -6.10 11.78 5.69
N LEU A 104 -6.40 11.07 6.77
CA LEU A 104 -5.53 10.00 7.28
C LEU A 104 -5.28 8.94 6.21
N ALA A 105 -6.33 8.42 5.56
CA ALA A 105 -6.21 7.39 4.54
C ALA A 105 -5.38 7.85 3.31
N ALA A 106 -5.51 9.13 2.94
CA ALA A 106 -4.79 9.72 1.81
C ALA A 106 -3.29 9.89 2.08
N PHE A 107 -2.88 10.25 3.31
CA PHE A 107 -1.48 10.63 3.60
C PHE A 107 -0.70 9.61 4.45
N ALA A 108 -1.36 8.73 5.19
CA ALA A 108 -0.70 7.80 6.11
C ALA A 108 0.28 6.83 5.44
N ASN A 109 0.17 6.61 4.12
CA ASN A 109 1.02 5.66 3.40
C ASN A 109 1.92 6.30 2.34
N VAL A 110 1.56 7.49 1.84
CA VAL A 110 2.26 8.11 0.71
C VAL A 110 3.68 8.53 1.09
N HIS A 111 3.88 9.01 2.33
CA HIS A 111 5.21 9.37 2.83
C HIS A 111 6.17 8.16 2.88
N ALA A 112 5.70 7.01 3.37
CA ALA A 112 6.52 5.79 3.42
C ALA A 112 6.70 5.21 2.00
N SER A 113 5.66 5.29 1.17
CA SER A 113 5.69 4.84 -0.22
C SER A 113 6.62 5.69 -1.11
N THR A 114 6.93 6.92 -0.72
CA THR A 114 7.93 7.79 -1.37
C THR A 114 9.33 7.64 -0.76
N TYR A 115 9.42 7.38 0.55
CA TYR A 115 10.69 7.19 1.26
C TYR A 115 11.49 6.00 0.71
N TRP A 116 10.88 4.83 0.60
CA TRP A 116 11.61 3.61 0.23
C TRP A 116 12.16 3.61 -1.19
N PRO A 117 11.42 4.04 -2.25
CA PRO A 117 11.98 4.13 -3.59
C PRO A 117 13.15 5.12 -3.63
N LEU A 118 13.05 6.27 -2.94
CA LEU A 118 14.17 7.21 -2.84
C LEU A 118 15.41 6.55 -2.23
N CYS A 119 15.25 5.76 -1.17
CA CYS A 119 16.37 5.02 -0.59
C CYS A 119 16.96 4.01 -1.59
N TYR A 120 16.13 3.19 -2.24
CA TYR A 120 16.63 2.22 -3.21
C TYR A 120 17.38 2.87 -4.37
N ILE A 121 16.87 3.99 -4.87
CA ILE A 121 17.51 4.74 -5.95
C ILE A 121 18.82 5.36 -5.47
N LEU A 122 18.86 5.99 -4.29
CA LEU A 122 20.06 6.65 -3.77
C LEU A 122 21.20 5.69 -3.39
N PHE A 123 20.87 4.47 -2.97
CA PHE A 123 21.86 3.46 -2.57
C PHE A 123 22.38 2.60 -3.74
N ASP A 124 21.85 2.79 -4.95
CA ASP A 124 22.29 2.11 -6.17
C ASP A 124 22.53 3.15 -7.27
N GLU A 125 23.79 3.54 -7.46
CA GLU A 125 24.18 4.54 -8.47
C GLU A 125 23.84 4.11 -9.91
N ARG A 126 23.77 2.79 -10.20
CA ARG A 126 23.35 2.31 -11.52
C ARG A 126 21.85 2.54 -11.71
N LEU A 127 21.05 2.20 -10.70
CA LEU A 127 19.62 2.45 -10.71
C LEU A 127 19.32 3.96 -10.77
N LYS A 128 20.03 4.78 -9.98
CA LYS A 128 19.93 6.24 -10.00
C LYS A 128 20.19 6.80 -11.39
N THR A 129 21.27 6.38 -12.03
CA THR A 129 21.61 6.83 -13.39
C THR A 129 20.51 6.44 -14.38
N ALA A 130 20.08 5.18 -14.37
CA ALA A 130 19.03 4.70 -15.27
C ALA A 130 17.68 5.41 -15.06
N ILE A 131 17.29 5.68 -13.81
CA ILE A 131 16.07 6.44 -13.50
C ILE A 131 16.19 7.90 -13.94
N LEU A 132 17.34 8.55 -13.72
CA LEU A 132 17.58 9.93 -14.16
C LEU A 132 17.49 10.05 -15.69
N GLU A 133 18.07 9.10 -16.43
CA GLU A 133 17.95 9.02 -17.88
C GLU A 133 16.50 8.77 -18.32
N GLU A 134 15.78 7.88 -17.64
CA GLU A 134 14.39 7.55 -17.94
C GLU A 134 13.43 8.73 -17.73
N ILE A 135 13.59 9.50 -16.66
CA ILE A 135 12.68 10.61 -16.34
C ILE A 135 13.04 11.92 -17.06
N ALA A 136 14.27 12.06 -17.59
CA ALA A 136 14.75 13.31 -18.16
C ALA A 136 13.83 13.91 -19.23
N PRO A 137 13.24 13.14 -20.17
CA PRO A 137 12.36 13.70 -21.19
C PRO A 137 11.01 14.19 -20.65
N ALA A 138 10.64 13.83 -19.42
CA ALA A 138 9.44 14.33 -18.77
C ALA A 138 9.53 15.80 -18.36
N PHE A 139 10.71 16.41 -18.44
CA PHE A 139 10.94 17.77 -17.98
C PHE A 139 11.52 18.60 -19.11
N SER A 140 10.66 19.43 -19.74
CA SER A 140 11.06 20.42 -20.73
C SER A 140 10.43 21.78 -20.39
N ASP A 141 11.18 22.87 -20.63
CA ASP A 141 10.68 24.24 -20.48
C ASP A 141 9.99 24.53 -19.12
N ASP A 142 10.57 24.04 -18.01
CA ASP A 142 10.06 24.13 -16.63
C ASP A 142 8.66 23.51 -16.39
N ILE A 143 8.10 22.81 -17.39
CA ILE A 143 6.83 22.09 -17.29
C ILE A 143 7.10 20.59 -17.22
N MET A 144 6.53 19.94 -16.20
CA MET A 144 6.56 18.50 -16.06
C MET A 144 5.47 17.85 -16.91
N ASP A 145 5.85 17.00 -17.85
CA ASP A 145 4.97 16.11 -18.58
C ASP A 145 4.55 14.94 -17.69
N PHE A 146 3.37 15.10 -17.09
CA PHE A 146 2.75 14.08 -16.26
C PHE A 146 2.45 12.79 -17.02
N ALA A 147 2.01 12.88 -18.28
CA ALA A 147 1.65 11.70 -19.06
C ALA A 147 2.89 10.85 -19.32
N TYR A 148 4.01 11.50 -19.67
CA TYR A 148 5.29 10.83 -19.85
C TYR A 148 5.71 10.01 -18.63
N LEU A 149 5.67 10.59 -17.42
CA LEU A 149 6.05 9.87 -16.20
C LEU A 149 5.21 8.62 -15.94
N THR A 150 3.95 8.60 -16.40
CA THR A 150 3.05 7.47 -16.18
C THR A 150 3.05 6.42 -17.28
N GLU A 151 3.44 6.79 -18.50
CA GLU A 151 3.35 5.95 -19.70
C GLU A 151 4.72 5.50 -20.23
N HIS A 152 5.77 6.27 -19.94
CA HIS A 152 7.11 6.12 -20.52
C HIS A 152 8.22 5.93 -19.48
N CYS A 153 7.89 5.80 -18.18
CA CYS A 153 8.87 5.48 -17.12
C CYS A 153 8.65 4.08 -16.49
N PRO A 154 8.82 2.98 -17.24
CA PRO A 154 8.56 1.63 -16.75
C PRO A 154 9.51 1.15 -15.64
N LEU A 155 10.75 1.64 -15.58
CA LEU A 155 11.70 1.30 -14.52
C LEU A 155 11.27 1.95 -13.20
N LEU A 156 10.88 3.23 -13.23
CA LEU A 156 10.34 3.92 -12.05
C LEU A 156 9.05 3.27 -11.54
N ASP A 157 8.10 2.94 -12.42
CA ASP A 157 6.87 2.21 -12.05
C ASP A 157 7.17 0.82 -11.47
N SER A 158 8.12 0.09 -12.08
CA SER A 158 8.52 -1.23 -11.59
C SER A 158 9.25 -1.16 -10.24
N ALA A 159 10.12 -0.18 -10.04
CA ALA A 159 10.79 0.08 -8.76
C ALA A 159 9.78 0.44 -7.65
N PHE A 160 8.75 1.25 -7.99
CA PHE A 160 7.67 1.56 -7.07
C PHE A 160 6.84 0.31 -6.69
N ARG A 161 6.50 -0.54 -7.66
CA ARG A 161 5.78 -1.79 -7.40
C ARG A 161 6.58 -2.76 -6.54
N GLU A 162 7.87 -2.89 -6.83
CA GLU A 162 8.78 -3.72 -6.03
C GLU A 162 8.93 -3.19 -4.61
N THR A 163 8.95 -1.87 -4.46
CA THR A 163 8.94 -1.24 -3.15
C THR A 163 7.68 -1.62 -2.37
N LEU A 164 6.50 -1.47 -2.98
CA LEU A 164 5.25 -1.85 -2.33
C LEU A 164 5.22 -3.33 -1.97
N ARG A 165 5.78 -4.21 -2.81
CA ARG A 165 5.87 -5.64 -2.50
C ARG A 165 6.68 -5.90 -1.21
N LEU A 166 7.84 -5.27 -1.08
CA LEU A 166 8.76 -5.48 0.05
C LEU A 166 8.34 -4.76 1.34
N HIS A 167 7.69 -3.60 1.21
CA HIS A 167 7.44 -2.70 2.33
C HIS A 167 5.99 -2.65 2.78
N MET A 168 5.06 -3.29 2.07
CA MET A 168 3.68 -3.43 2.54
C MET A 168 3.62 -4.35 3.76
N THR A 169 3.13 -3.84 4.88
CA THR A 169 2.91 -4.59 6.12
C THR A 169 1.46 -5.00 6.33
N SER A 170 0.57 -4.61 5.42
CA SER A 170 -0.87 -4.83 5.53
C SER A 170 -1.26 -6.29 5.70
N ASN A 171 -2.14 -6.52 6.67
CA ASN A 171 -3.02 -7.67 6.74
C ASN A 171 -4.45 -7.18 6.51
N THR A 172 -5.30 -8.02 5.93
CA THR A 172 -6.71 -7.73 5.75
C THR A 172 -7.53 -8.64 6.65
N VAL A 173 -8.48 -8.07 7.39
CA VAL A 173 -9.38 -8.82 8.28
C VAL A 173 -10.80 -8.80 7.70
N ARG A 174 -11.51 -9.91 7.82
CA ARG A 174 -12.94 -10.05 7.49
C ARG A 174 -13.67 -10.63 8.70
N TYR A 175 -14.83 -10.08 9.02
CA TYR A 175 -15.72 -10.64 10.02
C TYR A 175 -16.63 -11.69 9.38
N ILE A 176 -16.77 -12.85 10.02
CA ILE A 176 -17.58 -13.96 9.52
C ILE A 176 -19.02 -13.78 10.05
N GLY A 177 -19.94 -13.44 9.15
CA GLY A 177 -21.35 -13.16 9.47
C GLY A 177 -22.26 -14.40 9.43
N ALA A 178 -21.92 -15.37 8.58
CA ALA A 178 -22.62 -16.64 8.41
C ALA A 178 -21.59 -17.75 8.18
N PRO A 179 -21.95 -19.05 8.32
CA PRO A 179 -21.00 -20.13 8.05
C PRO A 179 -20.44 -20.00 6.63
N THR A 180 -19.12 -19.85 6.51
CA THR A 180 -18.44 -19.66 5.22
C THR A 180 -17.46 -20.79 5.00
N THR A 181 -17.51 -21.44 3.84
CA THR A 181 -16.50 -22.45 3.49
C THR A 181 -15.36 -21.81 2.73
N ILE A 182 -14.13 -21.96 3.24
CA ILE A 182 -12.90 -21.68 2.49
C ILE A 182 -12.12 -22.98 2.39
N GLN A 183 -11.90 -23.46 1.16
CA GLN A 183 -11.39 -24.80 0.88
C GLN A 183 -12.25 -25.90 1.53
N ASP A 184 -11.67 -26.70 2.42
CA ASP A 184 -12.29 -27.80 3.17
C ASP A 184 -12.66 -27.38 4.61
N LYS A 185 -12.49 -26.10 4.96
CA LYS A 185 -12.77 -25.58 6.31
C LYS A 185 -14.03 -24.74 6.33
N VAL A 186 -14.89 -25.01 7.31
CA VAL A 186 -16.04 -24.15 7.63
C VAL A 186 -15.61 -23.15 8.68
N LEU A 187 -15.73 -21.87 8.34
CA LEU A 187 -15.48 -20.75 9.22
C LEU A 187 -16.75 -20.42 10.00
N GLU A 188 -16.63 -20.30 11.32
CA GLU A 188 -17.76 -20.09 12.21
C GLU A 188 -18.14 -18.60 12.32
N PRO A 189 -19.45 -18.25 12.29
CA PRO A 189 -19.91 -16.90 12.59
C PRO A 189 -19.40 -16.36 13.92
N GLY A 190 -19.20 -15.05 14.02
CA GLY A 190 -18.70 -14.41 15.25
C GLY A 190 -17.17 -14.30 15.33
N ASN A 191 -16.47 -14.90 14.37
CA ASN A 191 -15.02 -14.95 14.32
C ASN A 191 -14.46 -14.10 13.17
N GLN A 192 -13.14 -14.13 12.99
CA GLN A 192 -12.44 -13.37 11.95
C GLN A 192 -11.64 -14.25 11.01
N LEU A 193 -11.60 -13.86 9.74
CA LEU A 193 -10.64 -14.33 8.75
C LEU A 193 -9.56 -13.26 8.56
N VAL A 194 -8.30 -13.64 8.72
CA VAL A 194 -7.11 -12.83 8.52
C VAL A 194 -6.40 -13.29 7.25
N ILE A 195 -6.14 -12.33 6.36
CA ILE A 195 -5.44 -12.52 5.11
C ILE A 195 -4.09 -11.77 5.21
N PRO A 196 -2.96 -12.49 5.30
CA PRO A 196 -1.67 -11.87 5.49
C PRO A 196 -1.03 -11.45 4.16
N LEU A 197 -1.46 -10.29 3.63
CA LEU A 197 -1.04 -9.81 2.31
C LEU A 197 0.48 -9.64 2.22
N ARG A 198 1.13 -9.18 3.29
CA ARG A 198 2.60 -9.13 3.38
C ARG A 198 3.22 -10.50 3.09
N HIS A 199 2.73 -11.57 3.72
CA HIS A 199 3.32 -12.89 3.55
C HIS A 199 3.31 -13.34 2.09
N LEU A 200 2.22 -13.05 1.36
CA LEU A 200 2.10 -13.38 -0.06
C LEU A 200 3.16 -12.72 -0.92
N GLY A 201 3.54 -11.47 -0.60
CA GLY A 201 4.59 -10.72 -1.26
C GLY A 201 6.00 -11.29 -1.06
N HIS A 202 6.18 -12.26 -0.16
CA HIS A 202 7.46 -12.83 0.25
C HIS A 202 7.46 -14.37 0.21
N THR A 203 6.91 -14.95 -0.86
CA THR A 203 6.91 -16.41 -1.11
C THR A 203 7.85 -16.78 -2.26
N ASP A 204 8.77 -17.72 -2.01
CA ASP A 204 9.75 -18.17 -3.02
C ASP A 204 9.09 -18.73 -4.30
N GLU A 205 8.00 -19.48 -4.15
CA GLU A 205 7.27 -20.09 -5.27
C GLU A 205 6.76 -19.06 -6.30
N ILE A 206 6.38 -17.87 -5.81
CA ILE A 206 5.76 -16.83 -6.64
C ILE A 206 6.80 -15.81 -7.09
N TRP A 207 7.69 -15.42 -6.17
CA TRP A 207 8.63 -14.32 -6.36
C TRP A 207 10.06 -14.76 -6.67
N GLY A 208 10.32 -16.06 -6.66
CA GLY A 208 11.63 -16.66 -6.89
C GLY A 208 12.55 -16.59 -5.69
N LEU A 209 13.63 -17.40 -5.73
CA LEU A 209 14.69 -17.33 -4.73
C LEU A 209 15.33 -15.95 -4.71
N GLY A 210 15.64 -15.46 -3.50
CA GLY A 210 16.21 -14.12 -3.32
C GLY A 210 15.19 -12.98 -3.46
N HIS A 211 13.88 -13.27 -3.37
CA HIS A 211 12.83 -12.25 -3.38
C HIS A 211 12.94 -11.22 -2.25
N GLU A 212 13.78 -11.42 -1.24
CA GLU A 212 14.04 -10.42 -0.20
C GLU A 212 14.91 -9.26 -0.74
N ASN A 213 15.65 -9.49 -1.82
CA ASN A 213 16.42 -8.46 -2.50
C ASN A 213 15.52 -7.62 -3.40
N PHE A 214 15.74 -6.31 -3.35
CA PHE A 214 15.07 -5.37 -4.22
C PHE A 214 15.52 -5.54 -5.67
N ASP A 215 14.56 -5.74 -6.57
CA ASP A 215 14.80 -5.90 -8.00
C ASP A 215 13.96 -4.87 -8.78
N PRO A 216 14.53 -3.71 -9.14
CA PRO A 216 13.78 -2.61 -9.73
C PRO A 216 13.16 -2.98 -11.09
N ALA A 217 13.68 -4.00 -11.77
CA ALA A 217 13.19 -4.44 -13.08
C ALA A 217 12.25 -5.65 -13.01
N ARG A 218 11.86 -6.12 -11.81
CA ARG A 218 10.98 -7.30 -11.65
C ARG A 218 9.67 -7.19 -12.41
N PHE A 219 8.95 -6.08 -12.24
CA PHE A 219 7.65 -5.88 -12.88
C PHE A 219 7.78 -5.48 -14.35
N MET A 220 8.95 -4.97 -14.79
CA MET A 220 9.27 -4.82 -16.21
C MET A 220 9.44 -6.19 -16.89
N ARG A 221 10.26 -7.08 -16.30
CA ARG A 221 10.53 -8.41 -16.86
C ARG A 221 9.30 -9.30 -16.89
N LYS A 222 8.42 -9.18 -15.89
CA LYS A 222 7.19 -9.99 -15.79
C LYS A 222 5.99 -9.13 -15.40
N LYS A 223 5.41 -8.43 -16.39
CA LYS A 223 4.24 -7.54 -16.22
C LYS A 223 3.03 -8.23 -15.57
N SER A 224 2.86 -9.54 -15.78
CA SER A 224 1.78 -10.33 -15.16
C SER A 224 1.86 -10.42 -13.63
N LEU A 225 3.00 -10.08 -13.02
CA LEU A 225 3.11 -9.98 -11.55
C LEU A 225 2.23 -8.87 -10.98
N ALA A 226 1.99 -7.79 -11.73
CA ALA A 226 1.17 -6.66 -11.27
C ALA A 226 -0.31 -7.02 -11.10
N SER A 227 -0.78 -8.09 -11.75
CA SER A 227 -2.14 -8.65 -11.64
C SER A 227 -2.18 -9.99 -10.93
N HIS A 228 -1.06 -10.47 -10.38
CA HIS A 228 -0.99 -11.75 -9.70
C HIS A 228 -1.75 -11.72 -8.37
N THR A 229 -2.39 -12.83 -8.01
CA THR A 229 -3.17 -13.01 -6.76
C THR A 229 -2.35 -12.97 -5.47
N ALA A 230 -1.04 -12.74 -5.58
CA ALA A 230 -0.11 -12.58 -4.46
C ALA A 230 0.37 -11.14 -4.31
N TYR A 231 -0.03 -10.26 -5.23
CA TYR A 231 0.36 -8.86 -5.26
C TYR A 231 -0.84 -7.97 -4.97
N HIS A 232 -1.05 -7.69 -3.68
CA HIS A 232 -2.21 -6.93 -3.17
C HIS A 232 -1.81 -5.71 -2.31
N PRO A 233 -0.93 -4.81 -2.79
CA PRO A 233 -0.51 -3.66 -1.99
C PRO A 233 -1.64 -2.65 -1.73
N PHE A 234 -2.73 -2.74 -2.49
CA PHE A 234 -3.91 -1.88 -2.34
C PHE A 234 -5.17 -2.66 -1.90
N GLY A 235 -5.00 -3.91 -1.43
CA GLY A 235 -6.11 -4.81 -1.17
C GLY A 235 -6.70 -5.45 -2.44
N GLY A 236 -7.99 -5.78 -2.41
CA GLY A 236 -8.67 -6.48 -3.50
C GLY A 236 -10.20 -6.52 -3.34
N GLY A 237 -10.89 -6.95 -4.40
CA GLY A 237 -12.35 -7.07 -4.44
C GLY A 237 -13.07 -5.73 -4.35
N ALA A 238 -14.26 -5.74 -3.74
CA ALA A 238 -15.06 -4.52 -3.48
C ALA A 238 -14.33 -3.49 -2.59
N TRP A 239 -13.30 -3.94 -1.86
CA TRP A 239 -12.52 -3.14 -0.90
C TRP A 239 -11.17 -2.71 -1.43
N LEU A 240 -10.97 -2.75 -2.74
CA LEU A 240 -9.77 -2.20 -3.38
C LEU A 240 -9.65 -0.70 -3.04
N CYS A 241 -8.46 -0.27 -2.61
CA CYS A 241 -8.19 1.12 -2.26
C CYS A 241 -8.66 2.08 -3.38
N PRO A 242 -9.59 3.01 -3.09
CA PRO A 242 -10.09 3.95 -4.09
C PRO A 242 -8.99 4.89 -4.58
N GLY A 243 -8.01 5.18 -3.74
CA GLY A 243 -6.85 6.00 -4.06
C GLY A 243 -5.74 5.29 -4.85
N LYS A 244 -5.86 3.99 -5.20
CA LYS A 244 -4.77 3.21 -5.84
C LYS A 244 -4.13 3.94 -7.03
N GLY A 245 -4.94 4.42 -7.97
CA GLY A 245 -4.43 5.10 -9.16
C GLY A 245 -3.76 6.43 -8.83
N TYR A 246 -4.35 7.19 -7.91
CA TYR A 246 -3.82 8.49 -7.49
C TYR A 246 -2.53 8.37 -6.67
N ALA A 247 -2.48 7.44 -5.72
CA ALA A 247 -1.31 7.20 -4.87
C ALA A 247 -0.08 6.79 -5.69
N ALA A 248 -0.24 5.90 -6.68
CA ALA A 248 0.84 5.54 -7.58
C ALA A 248 1.40 6.77 -8.31
N LYS A 249 0.49 7.57 -8.90
CA LYS A 249 0.84 8.80 -9.62
C LYS A 249 1.57 9.81 -8.72
N GLN A 250 1.06 10.04 -7.50
CA GLN A 250 1.70 10.94 -6.53
C GLN A 250 3.14 10.52 -6.23
N VAL A 251 3.38 9.23 -6.00
CA VAL A 251 4.72 8.73 -5.67
C VAL A 251 5.68 8.88 -6.85
N LEU A 252 5.27 8.47 -8.05
CA LEU A 252 6.10 8.54 -9.25
C LEU A 252 6.48 9.99 -9.56
N VAL A 253 5.50 10.90 -9.53
CA VAL A 253 5.72 12.34 -9.73
C VAL A 253 6.66 12.90 -8.69
N TYR A 254 6.41 12.63 -7.40
CA TYR A 254 7.23 13.17 -6.33
C TYR A 254 8.69 12.72 -6.45
N VAL A 255 8.93 11.43 -6.69
CA VAL A 255 10.28 10.88 -6.85
C VAL A 255 10.98 11.50 -8.06
N ALA A 256 10.30 11.55 -9.21
CA ALA A 256 10.86 12.15 -10.42
C ALA A 256 11.19 13.63 -10.22
N TYR A 257 10.28 14.39 -9.61
CA TYR A 257 10.45 15.82 -9.35
C TYR A 257 11.59 16.10 -8.37
N MET A 258 11.74 15.30 -7.31
CA MET A 258 12.86 15.40 -6.38
C MET A 258 14.21 15.28 -7.10
N PHE A 259 14.35 14.30 -7.98
CA PHE A 259 15.58 14.10 -8.77
C PHE A 259 15.73 15.10 -9.91
N HIS A 260 14.65 15.69 -10.42
CA HIS A 260 14.72 16.74 -11.43
C HIS A 260 15.21 18.06 -10.84
N VAL A 261 14.61 18.50 -9.73
CA VAL A 261 14.89 19.80 -9.09
C VAL A 261 16.17 19.78 -8.27
N TYR A 262 16.52 18.63 -7.68
CA TYR A 262 17.68 18.54 -6.81
C TYR A 262 18.70 17.54 -7.31
N GLU A 263 19.97 17.84 -7.04
CA GLU A 263 21.00 16.85 -6.92
C GLU A 263 20.97 16.30 -5.50
N ILE A 264 20.73 15.00 -5.39
CA ILE A 264 20.56 14.29 -4.13
C ILE A 264 21.66 13.23 -4.02
N ASN A 265 22.50 13.33 -2.99
CA ASN A 265 23.57 12.38 -2.72
C ASN A 265 23.52 11.93 -1.27
N LEU A 266 23.95 10.70 -0.99
CA LEU A 266 24.08 10.23 0.39
C LEU A 266 25.25 10.95 1.08
N ALA A 267 25.04 11.41 2.31
CA ALA A 267 26.05 12.09 3.10
C ALA A 267 26.86 11.09 3.92
N VAL A 268 28.18 11.27 3.96
CA VAL A 268 29.05 10.63 4.94
C VAL A 268 29.02 11.48 6.22
N VAL A 269 28.73 10.85 7.36
CA VAL A 269 28.68 11.52 8.66
C VAL A 269 29.56 10.76 9.64
N ASP A 270 30.43 11.48 10.34
CA ASP A 270 31.41 10.91 11.29
C ASP A 270 32.26 9.78 10.68
N ASP A 271 32.72 9.97 9.44
CA ASP A 271 33.48 8.99 8.65
C ASP A 271 32.79 7.63 8.45
N LYS A 272 31.48 7.56 8.71
CA LYS A 272 30.68 6.35 8.48
C LYS A 272 29.98 6.44 7.13
N PRO A 273 30.12 5.41 6.28
CA PRO A 273 29.37 5.36 5.05
C PRO A 273 27.87 5.27 5.36
N PRO A 274 27.01 5.81 4.47
CA PRO A 274 25.57 5.70 4.61
C PRO A 274 25.17 4.21 4.66
N ALA A 275 24.27 3.88 5.57
CA ALA A 275 23.73 2.53 5.72
C ALA A 275 22.27 2.50 5.26
N PHE A 276 21.90 1.45 4.53
CA PHE A 276 20.51 1.28 4.09
C PHE A 276 19.58 1.16 5.31
N PRO A 277 18.48 1.93 5.39
CA PRO A 277 17.59 1.93 6.54
C PRO A 277 16.94 0.56 6.74
N ARG A 278 16.93 0.07 7.98
CA ARG A 278 16.21 -1.17 8.32
C ARG A 278 14.74 -0.87 8.53
N ASN A 279 13.91 -1.79 8.07
CA ASN A 279 12.47 -1.76 8.24
C ASN A 279 12.06 -2.27 9.64
N VAL A 280 11.07 -1.63 10.27
CA VAL A 280 10.43 -2.14 11.49
C VAL A 280 9.42 -3.24 11.13
N HIS A 281 9.90 -4.47 10.95
CA HIS A 281 9.06 -5.62 10.59
C HIS A 281 8.22 -6.18 11.74
N GLU A 282 8.47 -5.73 12.97
CA GLU A 282 7.82 -6.20 14.19
C GLU A 282 6.44 -5.57 14.41
N ASN A 283 6.17 -4.42 13.76
CA ASN A 283 4.86 -3.82 13.80
C ASN A 283 3.94 -4.55 12.82
N LEU A 284 2.84 -5.10 13.33
CA LEU A 284 1.64 -5.46 12.55
C LEU A 284 0.94 -4.18 12.02
N ALA A 285 1.72 -3.27 11.45
CA ALA A 285 1.25 -1.96 11.02
C ALA A 285 0.32 -2.11 9.81
N PHE A 286 -0.77 -1.35 9.84
CA PHE A 286 -1.61 -1.14 8.66
C PHE A 286 -0.82 -0.31 7.64
N GLY A 287 -0.77 -0.77 6.40
CA GLY A 287 -0.18 0.01 5.31
C GLY A 287 1.29 -0.30 5.02
N VAL A 288 2.10 0.74 4.83
CA VAL A 288 3.51 0.63 4.43
C VAL A 288 4.41 0.84 5.63
N SER A 289 5.39 -0.04 5.79
CA SER A 289 6.41 0.07 6.83
C SER A 289 7.16 1.39 6.80
N VAL A 290 7.66 1.80 7.96
CA VAL A 290 8.55 2.96 8.13
C VAL A 290 9.94 2.51 8.54
N PRO A 291 10.99 3.32 8.28
CA PRO A 291 12.33 3.03 8.75
C PRO A 291 12.39 2.95 10.28
N LYS A 292 13.33 2.15 10.79
CA LYS A 292 13.64 2.12 12.22
C LYS A 292 14.14 3.49 12.66
N THR A 293 13.58 3.99 13.77
CA THR A 293 13.96 5.29 14.35
C THR A 293 15.47 5.43 14.47
N GLY A 294 16.01 6.53 13.96
CA GLY A 294 17.43 6.85 13.99
C GLY A 294 18.28 6.17 12.91
N MET A 295 17.66 5.46 11.96
CA MET A 295 18.35 4.85 10.81
C MET A 295 18.14 5.60 9.49
N ASP A 296 17.54 6.78 9.52
CA ASP A 296 17.35 7.58 8.32
C ASP A 296 18.71 7.99 7.70
N PRO A 297 18.90 7.77 6.39
CA PRO A 297 20.11 8.18 5.72
C PRO A 297 20.20 9.71 5.74
N ARG A 298 21.40 10.21 6.03
CA ARG A 298 21.71 11.62 5.87
C ARG A 298 21.96 11.86 4.38
N ILE A 299 21.39 12.93 3.85
CA ILE A 299 21.53 13.31 2.44
C ILE A 299 22.10 14.72 2.32
N GLN A 300 22.87 14.94 1.26
CA GLN A 300 23.21 16.26 0.75
C GLN A 300 22.22 16.59 -0.36
N LEU A 301 21.55 17.73 -0.21
CA LEU A 301 20.56 18.22 -1.15
C LEU A 301 21.06 19.54 -1.74
N ARG A 302 21.26 19.59 -3.06
CA ARG A 302 21.65 20.80 -3.78
C ARG A 302 20.61 21.09 -4.86
N LEU A 303 20.08 22.31 -4.88
CA LEU A 303 19.19 22.75 -5.96
C LEU A 303 19.96 22.72 -7.29
N LYS A 304 19.43 22.03 -8.29
CA LYS A 304 19.96 22.08 -9.66
C LYS A 304 19.65 23.47 -10.20
N GLY A 305 20.66 24.10 -10.78
CA GLY A 305 20.68 25.54 -11.02
C GLY A 305 19.36 26.07 -11.58
N THR A 306 18.81 27.10 -10.94
CA THR A 306 17.93 28.06 -11.61
C THR A 306 18.74 28.72 -12.72
N ALA A 307 18.70 28.16 -13.92
CA ALA A 307 19.07 28.89 -15.12
C ALA A 307 17.85 29.67 -15.61
N ARG A 308 17.46 30.72 -14.86
CA ARG A 308 16.98 32.03 -15.35
C ARG A 308 16.34 32.86 -14.23
N THR A 309 17.00 34.00 -13.99
CA THR A 309 16.49 35.35 -13.65
C THR A 309 15.24 35.49 -12.79
#